data_AF-A0A2G6NNQ3-F1
#
_entry.id   AF-A0A2G6NNQ3-F1
#
_cell.length_a   1.000
_cell.length_b   1.000
_cell.length_c   1.000
_cell.angle_alpha   90.00
_cell.angle_beta   90.00
_cell.angle_gamma   90.00
#
_symmetry.space_group_name_H-M   'P 1'
#
loop_
_entity.id
_entity.type
_entity.pdbx_description
1 polymer ?
#
loop_
_entity_poly.entity_id
_entity_poly.type
_entity_poly.pdbx_seq_one_letter_code
_entity_poly.pdbx_strand_id
1 'polypeptide(L)' 'MKFVSIIMGSKSDYEIMRECVEVLEKFDVKYEVIISSAHRSPQRTKDYVLEAEKKGAKVFIAAAGMAAH' A
#
# COMPACT_ATOMS: atom_id res chain seq x y z
N MET A 1 12.64 -10.76 -0.92
CA MET A 1 12.59 -10.29 -2.33
C MET A 1 12.28 -8.80 -2.31
N LYS A 2 12.81 -7.96 -3.22
CA LYS A 2 12.52 -6.51 -3.22
C LYS A 2 11.18 -6.23 -3.90
N PHE A 3 10.34 -5.37 -3.31
CA PHE A 3 9.03 -5.01 -3.87
C PHE A 3 8.55 -3.62 -3.40
N VAL A 4 7.51 -3.09 -4.04
CA VAL A 4 6.76 -1.88 -3.66
C VAL A 4 5.48 -2.29 -2.91
N SER A 5 5.23 -1.72 -1.74
CA SER A 5 4.00 -1.96 -0.98
C SER A 5 3.01 -0.82 -1.22
N ILE A 6 1.82 -1.15 -1.72
CA ILE A 6 0.71 -0.20 -1.89
C ILE A 6 -0.28 -0.39 -0.73
N ILE A 7 -0.46 0.65 0.08
CA ILE A 7 -1.36 0.65 1.23
C ILE A 7 -2.51 1.62 0.95
N MET A 8 -3.75 1.16 1.12
CA MET A 8 -4.93 2.02 0.99
C MET A 8 -5.89 1.86 2.15
N GLY A 9 -6.60 2.95 2.49
CA GLY A 9 -7.50 2.97 3.63
C GLY A 9 -8.80 2.19 3.42
N SER A 10 -9.24 2.00 2.18
CA SER A 10 -10.51 1.39 1.81
C SER A 10 -10.46 0.67 0.46
N LYS A 11 -11.48 -0.16 0.19
CA LYS A 11 -11.63 -0.82 -1.11
C LYS A 11 -11.98 0.18 -2.23
N SER A 12 -12.69 1.25 -1.92
CA SER A 12 -13.03 2.30 -2.90
C SER A 12 -11.80 3.03 -3.43
N ASP A 13 -10.72 3.14 -2.63
CA ASP A 13 -9.47 3.74 -3.08
C ASP A 13 -8.81 2.92 -4.21
N TYR A 14 -9.10 1.62 -4.30
CA TYR A 14 -8.53 0.74 -5.32
C TYR A 14 -8.91 1.20 -6.74
N GLU A 15 -10.12 1.75 -6.93
CA GLU A 15 -10.56 2.18 -8.26
C GLU A 15 -9.61 3.22 -8.86
N ILE A 16 -9.09 4.13 -8.04
CA ILE A 16 -8.09 5.14 -8.40
C ILE A 16 -6.69 4.52 -8.42
N MET A 17 -6.35 3.69 -7.43
CA MET A 17 -5.02 3.11 -7.29
C MET A 17 -4.68 2.02 -8.32
N ARG A 18 -5.64 1.58 -9.15
CA ARG A 18 -5.38 0.71 -10.31
C ARG A 18 -4.33 1.31 -11.26
N GLU A 19 -4.37 2.62 -11.50
CA GLU A 19 -3.39 3.30 -12.35
C GLU A 19 -1.96 3.13 -11.83
N CYS A 20 -1.78 3.15 -10.51
CA CYS A 20 -0.47 2.89 -9.88
C CYS A 20 0.00 1.46 -10.14
N VAL A 21 -0.90 0.48 -9.97
CA VAL A 21 -0.61 -0.94 -10.24
C VAL A 21 -0.21 -1.14 -11.70
N GLU A 22 -0.97 -0.59 -12.65
CA GLU A 22 -0.68 -0.72 -14.07
C GLU A 22 0.69 -0.16 -14.45
N VAL A 23 1.11 0.94 -13.83
CA VAL A 23 2.45 1.51 -14.05
C VAL A 23 3.53 0.55 -13.52
N LEU A 24 3.37 0.00 -12.32
CA LEU A 24 4.34 -0.95 -11.77
C LEU A 24 4.45 -2.21 -12.64
N GLU A 25 3.34 -2.71 -13.16
CA GLU A 25 3.31 -3.85 -14.09
C GLU A 25 4.03 -3.54 -15.41
N LYS A 26 3.83 -2.35 -15.99
CA LYS A 26 4.51 -1.91 -17.23
C LYS A 26 6.04 -1.91 -17.09
N PHE A 27 6.57 -1.69 -15.89
CA PHE A 27 8.00 -1.68 -15.60
C PHE A 27 8.51 -2.99 -14.97
N ASP A 28 7.69 -4.04 -14.89
CA ASP A 28 8.02 -5.31 -14.21
C ASP A 28 8.50 -5.11 -12.76
N VAL A 29 7.92 -4.12 -12.06
CA VAL A 29 8.21 -3.85 -10.66
C VAL A 29 7.31 -4.72 -9.79
N LYS A 30 7.90 -5.61 -9.00
CA LYS A 30 7.15 -6.43 -8.04
C LYS A 30 6.47 -5.55 -7.00
N TYR A 31 5.20 -5.84 -6.73
CA TYR A 31 4.41 -5.08 -5.78
C TYR A 31 3.48 -5.97 -4.93
N GLU A 32 2.97 -5.40 -3.84
CA GLU A 32 1.91 -5.96 -3.01
C GLU A 32 0.86 -4.88 -2.78
N VAL A 33 -0.42 -5.25 -2.71
CA VAL A 33 -1.52 -4.34 -2.39
C VAL A 33 -2.21 -4.78 -1.11
N ILE A 34 -2.41 -3.86 -0.17
CA ILE A 34 -3.13 -4.11 1.07
C ILE A 34 -4.14 -3.01 1.38
N ILE A 35 -5.29 -3.41 1.93
CA ILE A 35 -6.26 -2.49 2.52
C ILE A 35 -6.06 -2.48 4.04
N SER A 36 -5.57 -1.36 4.58
CA SER A 36 -5.41 -1.13 6.02
C SER A 36 -5.62 0.35 6.33
N SER A 37 -6.58 0.65 7.20
CA SER A 37 -6.97 2.03 7.51
C SER A 37 -6.22 2.56 8.72
N ALA A 38 -5.60 3.73 8.58
CA ALA A 38 -4.94 4.41 9.70
C ALA A 38 -5.91 4.80 10.82
N HIS A 39 -7.14 5.21 10.50
CA HIS A 39 -8.14 5.57 11.53
C HIS A 39 -8.85 4.36 12.13
N ARG A 40 -9.24 3.38 11.31
CA ARG A 40 -10.06 2.25 11.78
C ARG A 40 -9.23 1.13 12.37
N SER A 41 -7.98 0.99 11.93
CA SER A 41 -7.08 -0.10 12.32
C SER A 41 -5.62 0.38 12.40
N PRO A 42 -5.30 1.36 13.29
CA PRO A 42 -3.97 1.96 13.38
C PRO A 42 -2.88 0.94 13.69
N GLN A 43 -3.12 0.06 14.66
CA GLN A 43 -2.15 -0.96 15.06
C GLN A 43 -1.83 -1.94 13.93
N ARG A 44 -2.86 -2.43 13.23
CA ARG A 44 -2.68 -3.29 12.05
C ARG A 44 -1.86 -2.60 10.96
N THR A 45 -2.11 -1.33 10.70
CA THR A 45 -1.35 -0.56 9.70
C THR A 45 0.12 -0.43 10.09
N LYS A 46 0.39 -0.11 11.36
CA LYS A 46 1.75 -0.04 11.91
C LYS A 46 2.46 -1.39 11.80
N ASP A 47 1.82 -2.46 12.27
CA ASP A 47 2.40 -3.80 12.24
C ASP A 47 2.66 -4.26 10.80
N TYR A 48 1.74 -3.96 9.88
CA TYR A 48 1.93 -4.24 8.46
C TYR A 48 3.19 -3.58 7.90
N VAL A 49 3.40 -2.29 8.14
CA VAL A 49 4.57 -1.56 7.63
C VAL A 49 5.87 -2.19 8.15
N LEU A 50 5.93 -2.47 9.46
CA LEU A 50 7.09 -3.11 10.09
C LEU A 50 7.39 -4.50 9.51
N GLU A 51 6.36 -5.30 9.27
CA GLU A 51 6.52 -6.64 8.68
C GLU A 51 6.84 -6.59 7.18
N ALA A 52 6.26 -5.65 6.44
CA ALA A 52 6.53 -5.46 5.02
C ALA A 52 7.99 -5.05 4.78
N GLU A 53 8.53 -4.18 5.62
CA GLU A 53 9.95 -3.80 5.58
C GLU A 53 10.86 -5.03 5.76
N LYS A 54 10.57 -5.88 6.76
CA LYS A 54 11.30 -7.14 6.99
C LYS A 54 11.21 -8.11 5.80
N LYS A 55 10.05 -8.19 5.14
CA LYS A 55 9.83 -9.02 3.93
C LYS A 55 10.61 -8.53 2.70
N GLY A 56 11.03 -7.26 2.72
CA GLY A 56 11.85 -6.65 1.68
C GLY A 56 11.15 -5.52 0.91
N ALA A 57 10.08 -4.92 1.44
CA ALA A 57 9.51 -3.71 0.88
C ALA A 57 10.59 -2.62 0.81
N LYS A 58 10.67 -1.92 -0.33
CA LYS A 58 11.66 -0.86 -0.56
C LYS A 58 11.03 0.52 -0.75
N VAL A 59 9.76 0.54 -1.15
CA VAL A 59 8.97 1.76 -1.32
C VAL A 59 7.57 1.47 -0.81
N PHE A 60 6.97 2.44 -0.13
CA PHE A 60 5.58 2.43 0.27
C PHE A 60 4.83 3.51 -0.50
N ILE A 61 3.72 3.14 -1.15
CA ILE A 61 2.78 4.05 -1.80
C ILE A 61 1.49 4.01 -0.98
N ALA A 62 1.18 5.08 -0.26
CA ALA A 62 0.01 5.15 0.60
C ALA A 62 -1.08 6.04 -0.02
N ALA A 63 -2.31 5.54 -0.06
CA ALA A 63 -3.48 6.26 -0.57
C ALA A 63 -4.54 6.43 0.53
N ALA A 64 -4.99 7.68 0.69
CA ALA A 64 -6.04 8.06 1.62
C ALA A 64 -6.78 9.30 1.08
N GLY A 65 -8.03 9.48 1.52
CA GLY A 65 -8.85 10.66 1.22
C GLY A 65 -9.29 11.39 2.48
N MET A 66 -9.77 12.63 2.32
CA MET A 66 -10.23 13.52 3.40
C MET A 66 -9.13 13.79 4.43
N ALA A 67 -9.29 13.33 5.68
CA ALA A 67 -8.27 13.46 6.73
C ALA A 67 -7.15 12.43 6.51
N ALA A 68 -6.35 12.60 5.46
CA ALA A 68 -5.31 11.68 5.04
C ALA A 68 -4.12 11.65 6.03
N HIS A 69 -4.17 10.73 6.99
CA HIS A 69 -3.12 10.44 7.97
C HIS A 69 -2.17 9.34 7.50
#